data_AF-A0A1A7Y7S6-F1
#
_entry.id   AF-A0A1A7Y7S6-F1
#
_cell.length_a   1.000
_cell.length_b   1.000
_cell.length_c   1.000
_cell.angle_alpha   90.00
_cell.angle_beta   90.00
_cell.angle_gamma   90.00
#
_symmetry.space_group_name_H-M   'P 1'
#
loop_
_entity.id
_entity.type
_entity.pdbx_description
1 polymer ?
#
loop_
_entity_poly.entity_id
_entity_poly.type
_entity_poly.pdbx_seq_one_letter_code
_entity_poly.pdbx_strand_id
1 'polypeptide(L)'
;MSPRCLLLSLLLSFFTPAWLTPVCVNDCCHFLESFPTRLKELRRDYSRIRDFYEANDDFDTALLDQSVEDSFKSPFACQAINSILDFYLRTVLPTAVADVTNQTSNLKPHVESIQHIFHQLKADVTKC
;
A
#
# COMPACT_ATOMS: atom_id res chain seq x y z
N MET A 1 -56.85 25.21 4.61
CA MET A 1 -55.79 24.20 4.72
C MET A 1 -54.81 24.67 5.78
N SER A 2 -54.59 23.88 6.84
CA SER A 2 -53.91 24.33 8.07
C SER A 2 -52.39 24.47 7.87
N PRO A 3 -51.75 25.57 8.32
CA PRO A 3 -50.32 25.82 8.15
C PRO A 3 -49.43 24.84 8.94
N ARG A 4 -50.03 24.04 9.84
CA ARG A 4 -49.34 23.01 10.62
C ARG A 4 -48.86 21.82 9.77
N CYS A 5 -49.52 21.50 8.66
CA CYS A 5 -49.10 20.39 7.80
C CYS A 5 -47.86 20.72 6.95
N LEU A 6 -47.62 21.99 6.64
CA LEU A 6 -46.47 22.44 5.84
C LEU A 6 -45.16 22.40 6.66
N LEU A 7 -45.25 22.65 7.97
CA LEU A 7 -44.09 22.59 8.87
C LEU A 7 -43.64 21.14 9.12
N LEU A 8 -44.57 20.19 9.17
CA LEU A 8 -44.26 18.75 9.32
C LEU A 8 -43.59 18.17 8.06
N SER A 9 -43.94 18.66 6.87
CA SER A 9 -43.35 18.21 5.61
C SER A 9 -41.94 18.76 5.38
N LEU A 10 -41.62 19.96 5.87
CA LEU A 10 -40.24 20.45 5.86
C LEU A 10 -39.33 19.65 6.81
N LEU A 11 -39.80 19.29 8.00
CA LEU A 11 -38.98 18.56 8.99
C LEU A 11 -38.61 17.13 8.54
N LEU A 12 -39.42 16.49 7.71
CA LEU A 12 -39.13 15.16 7.14
C LEU A 12 -38.06 15.20 6.04
N SER A 13 -37.81 16.36 5.42
CA SER A 13 -36.71 16.53 4.44
C SER A 13 -35.33 16.68 5.09
N PHE A 14 -35.27 16.95 6.40
CA PHE A 14 -34.02 17.00 7.17
C PHE A 14 -33.52 15.64 7.64
N PHE A 15 -34.31 14.58 7.47
CA PHE A 15 -33.89 13.19 7.70
C PHE A 15 -33.63 12.47 6.38
N THR A 16 -32.80 13.06 5.51
CA THR A 16 -32.10 12.26 4.51
C THR A 16 -31.16 11.32 5.26
N PRO A 17 -31.21 10.00 5.06
CA PRO A 17 -30.23 9.12 5.67
C PRO A 17 -28.85 9.57 5.20
N ALA A 18 -27.99 9.84 6.18
CA ALA A 18 -26.57 10.07 5.95
C ALA A 18 -26.04 9.00 4.99
N TRP A 19 -25.26 9.45 4.03
CA TRP A 19 -24.66 8.72 2.93
C TRP A 19 -24.51 7.22 3.19
N LEU A 20 -25.35 6.40 2.57
CA LEU A 20 -24.98 5.02 2.27
C LEU A 20 -23.89 5.10 1.22
N THR A 21 -22.63 5.18 1.66
CA THR A 21 -21.49 4.86 0.80
C THR A 21 -21.79 3.50 0.18
N PRO A 22 -21.78 3.36 -1.16
CA PRO A 22 -21.96 2.06 -1.78
C PRO A 22 -20.97 1.09 -1.13
N VAL A 23 -21.46 0.05 -0.46
CA VAL A 23 -20.60 -1.01 0.05
C VAL A 23 -19.89 -1.59 -1.15
N CYS A 24 -18.57 -1.52 -1.17
CA CYS A 24 -17.82 -1.98 -2.31
C CYS A 24 -17.75 -3.51 -2.34
N VAL A 25 -18.10 -4.11 -3.47
CA VAL A 25 -18.38 -5.56 -3.56
C VAL A 25 -17.34 -6.32 -4.38
N ASN A 26 -16.47 -5.63 -5.14
CA ASN A 26 -15.47 -6.30 -5.97
C ASN A 26 -14.06 -6.19 -5.38
N ASP A 27 -13.21 -7.15 -5.73
CA ASP A 27 -11.85 -7.30 -5.21
C ASP A 27 -10.97 -6.05 -5.39
N CYS A 28 -11.10 -5.35 -6.52
CA CYS A 28 -10.33 -4.14 -6.80
C CYS A 28 -10.72 -2.97 -5.90
N CYS A 29 -11.97 -2.93 -5.46
CA CYS A 29 -12.37 -1.90 -4.53
C CYS A 29 -11.93 -2.19 -3.10
N HIS A 30 -12.02 -3.46 -2.65
CA HIS A 30 -11.44 -3.86 -1.38
C HIS A 30 -9.93 -3.65 -1.33
N PHE A 31 -9.24 -3.86 -2.45
CA PHE A 31 -7.84 -3.47 -2.61
C PHE A 31 -7.64 -1.97 -2.34
N LEU A 32 -8.38 -1.09 -3.03
CA LEU A 32 -8.24 0.37 -2.85
C LEU A 32 -8.57 0.82 -1.42
N GLU A 33 -9.60 0.25 -0.79
CA GLU A 33 -9.98 0.56 0.60
C GLU A 33 -8.92 0.09 1.62
N SER A 34 -8.31 -1.07 1.39
CA SER A 34 -7.30 -1.65 2.29
C SER A 34 -5.89 -1.13 2.03
N PHE A 35 -5.64 -0.53 0.86
CA PHE A 35 -4.32 -0.07 0.43
C PHE A 35 -3.63 0.88 1.44
N PRO A 36 -4.30 1.89 2.03
CA PRO A 36 -3.67 2.75 3.03
C PRO A 36 -3.20 2.00 4.28
N THR A 37 -4.00 1.05 4.77
CA THR A 37 -3.65 0.21 5.92
C THR A 37 -2.45 -0.69 5.62
N ARG A 38 -2.45 -1.29 4.43
CA ARG A 38 -1.34 -2.13 3.95
C ARG A 38 -0.03 -1.31 3.83
N LEU A 39 -0.11 -0.09 3.31
CA LEU A 39 1.06 0.81 3.25
C LEU A 39 1.54 1.26 4.64
N LYS A 40 0.63 1.44 5.61
CA LYS A 40 1.00 1.74 6.99
C LYS A 40 1.78 0.58 7.62
N GLU A 41 1.33 -0.64 7.39
CA GLU A 41 2.02 -1.84 7.84
C GLU A 41 3.40 -1.99 7.18
N LEU A 42 3.46 -1.81 5.87
CA LEU A 42 4.72 -1.83 5.13
C LEU A 42 5.75 -0.85 5.71
N ARG A 43 5.34 0.40 5.95
CA ARG A 43 6.22 1.44 6.54
C ARG A 43 6.64 1.10 7.96
N ARG A 44 5.74 0.52 8.76
CA ARG A 44 6.05 0.05 10.11
C ARG A 44 7.12 -1.04 10.07
N ASP A 45 6.97 -2.03 9.21
CA ASP A 45 7.92 -3.13 9.14
C ASP A 45 9.26 -2.69 8.54
N TYR A 46 9.26 -1.79 7.54
CA TYR A 46 10.48 -1.14 7.05
C TYR A 46 11.23 -0.41 8.18
N SER A 47 10.53 0.34 9.02
CA SER A 47 11.17 1.06 10.13
C SER A 47 11.90 0.15 11.12
N ARG A 48 11.57 -1.14 11.18
CA ARG A 48 12.24 -2.12 12.04
C ARG A 48 13.55 -2.65 11.46
N ILE A 49 13.73 -2.56 10.14
CA ILE A 49 14.92 -3.07 9.44
C ILE A 49 15.80 -1.94 8.89
N ARG A 50 15.27 -0.72 8.77
CA ARG A 50 15.91 0.44 8.17
C ARG A 50 17.34 0.66 8.66
N ASP A 51 17.51 0.83 9.97
CA ASP A 51 18.80 1.23 10.54
C ASP A 51 19.90 0.18 10.27
N PHE A 52 19.52 -1.11 10.16
CA PHE A 52 20.46 -2.16 9.78
C PHE A 52 20.88 -2.02 8.31
N TYR A 53 19.93 -1.92 7.38
CA TYR A 53 20.27 -1.86 5.95
C TYR A 53 20.96 -0.53 5.57
N GLU A 54 20.55 0.60 6.15
CA GLU A 54 21.20 1.90 5.91
C GLU A 54 22.61 1.96 6.48
N ALA A 55 22.89 1.30 7.62
CA ALA A 55 24.25 1.26 8.18
C ALA A 55 25.21 0.31 7.43
N ASN A 56 24.68 -0.55 6.56
CA ASN A 56 25.44 -1.48 5.72
C ASN A 56 25.36 -1.12 4.23
N ASP A 57 24.88 0.08 3.91
CA ASP A 57 24.85 0.60 2.54
C ASP A 57 26.11 1.43 2.29
N ASP A 58 26.99 0.93 1.40
CA ASP A 58 28.25 1.58 1.04
C ASP A 58 28.09 2.48 -0.21
N PHE A 59 26.87 2.69 -0.71
CA PHE A 59 26.61 3.46 -1.92
C PHE A 59 26.13 4.89 -1.60
N ASP A 60 26.87 5.89 -2.08
CA ASP A 60 26.46 7.30 -2.01
C ASP A 60 25.41 7.68 -3.08
N THR A 61 25.05 6.73 -3.96
CA THR A 61 24.13 6.94 -5.08
C THR A 61 22.82 6.21 -4.85
N ALA A 62 21.70 6.93 -5.04
CA ALA A 62 20.37 6.33 -4.96
C ALA A 62 20.13 5.33 -6.08
N LEU A 63 19.78 4.09 -5.73
CA LEU A 63 19.33 3.07 -6.69
C LEU A 63 17.97 3.43 -7.31
N LEU A 64 17.06 3.98 -6.49
CA LEU A 64 15.75 4.47 -6.91
C LEU A 64 15.78 6.00 -6.90
N ASP A 65 16.09 6.60 -8.05
CA ASP A 65 16.29 8.04 -8.20
C ASP A 65 15.09 8.74 -8.88
N GLN A 66 15.28 10.01 -9.25
CA GLN A 66 14.25 10.81 -9.92
C GLN A 66 13.74 10.16 -11.22
N SER A 67 14.58 9.42 -11.95
CA SER A 67 14.19 8.77 -13.19
C SER A 67 13.13 7.68 -12.97
N VAL A 68 13.18 7.01 -11.82
CA VAL A 68 12.18 6.03 -11.40
C VAL A 68 10.87 6.73 -11.05
N GLU A 69 10.92 7.83 -10.31
CA GLU A 69 9.72 8.60 -9.97
C GLU A 69 9.04 9.17 -11.22
N ASP A 70 9.83 9.67 -12.18
CA ASP A 70 9.32 10.20 -13.44
C ASP A 70 8.66 9.09 -14.27
N SER A 71 9.18 7.85 -14.19
CA SER A 71 8.58 6.68 -14.83
C SER A 71 7.18 6.39 -14.28
N PHE A 72 6.92 6.61 -12.98
CA PHE A 72 5.59 6.47 -12.38
C PHE A 72 4.59 7.54 -12.81
N LYS A 73 5.06 8.68 -13.32
CA LYS A 73 4.22 9.77 -13.85
C LYS A 73 4.00 9.66 -15.35
N SER A 74 4.68 8.72 -16.01
CA SER A 74 4.61 8.51 -17.45
C SER A 74 3.44 7.58 -17.85
N PRO A 75 3.10 7.49 -19.15
CA PRO A 75 2.19 6.46 -19.66
C PRO A 75 2.64 5.01 -19.40
N PHE A 76 3.90 4.80 -19.00
CA PHE A 76 4.48 3.48 -18.69
C PHE A 76 4.47 3.15 -17.19
N ALA A 77 3.75 3.92 -16.36
CA ALA A 77 3.71 3.75 -14.91
C ALA A 77 3.39 2.31 -14.47
N CYS A 78 2.40 1.66 -15.10
CA CYS A 78 2.04 0.27 -14.78
C CYS A 78 3.22 -0.69 -15.01
N GLN A 79 3.96 -0.52 -16.10
CA GLN A 79 5.14 -1.32 -16.40
C GLN A 79 6.25 -1.05 -15.38
N ALA A 80 6.51 0.23 -15.06
CA ALA A 80 7.52 0.62 -14.09
C ALA A 80 7.24 0.01 -12.70
N ILE A 81 6.01 0.13 -12.20
CA ILE A 81 5.59 -0.46 -10.93
C ILE A 81 5.71 -1.98 -10.94
N ASN A 82 5.25 -2.64 -12.00
CA ASN A 82 5.36 -4.10 -12.12
C ASN A 82 6.83 -4.56 -12.13
N SER A 83 7.70 -3.86 -12.87
CA SER A 83 9.14 -4.16 -12.89
C SER A 83 9.80 -4.00 -11.53
N ILE A 84 9.45 -2.98 -10.76
CA ILE A 84 10.00 -2.77 -9.42
C ILE A 84 9.50 -3.81 -8.43
N LEU A 85 8.20 -4.11 -8.43
CA LEU A 85 7.65 -5.17 -7.59
C LEU A 85 8.29 -6.53 -7.94
N ASP A 86 8.50 -6.83 -9.23
CA ASP A 86 9.21 -8.04 -9.67
C ASP A 86 10.64 -8.08 -9.16
N PHE A 87 11.39 -6.98 -9.28
CA PHE A 87 12.77 -6.91 -8.83
C PHE A 87 12.89 -7.17 -7.33
N TYR A 88 12.05 -6.52 -6.51
CA TYR A 88 12.07 -6.73 -5.07
C TYR A 88 11.66 -8.16 -4.68
N LEU A 89 10.64 -8.73 -5.34
CA LEU A 89 10.14 -10.07 -5.01
C LEU A 89 11.03 -11.21 -5.50
N ARG A 90 11.75 -11.03 -6.61
CA ARG A 90 12.60 -12.09 -7.19
C ARG A 90 14.05 -12.01 -6.73
N THR A 91 14.51 -10.83 -6.33
CA THR A 91 15.93 -10.58 -6.06
C THR A 91 16.14 -10.02 -4.67
N VAL A 92 15.65 -8.81 -4.38
CA VAL A 92 16.04 -8.09 -3.16
C VAL A 92 15.58 -8.81 -1.88
N LEU A 93 14.29 -9.10 -1.75
CA LEU A 93 13.72 -9.63 -0.51
C LEU A 93 14.15 -11.09 -0.25
N PRO A 94 14.17 -11.99 -1.26
CA PRO A 94 14.71 -13.34 -1.06
C PRO A 94 16.17 -13.35 -0.59
N THR A 95 17.02 -12.51 -1.20
CA THR A 95 18.43 -12.37 -0.77
C THR A 95 18.52 -11.81 0.64
N ALA A 96 17.75 -10.76 0.95
CA ALA A 96 17.71 -10.17 2.28
C ALA A 96 17.29 -11.17 3.39
N VAL A 97 16.38 -12.10 3.10
CA VAL A 97 15.98 -13.17 4.03
C VAL A 97 17.09 -14.22 4.16
N ALA A 98 17.76 -14.58 3.06
CA ALA A 98 18.83 -15.58 3.06
C ALA A 98 20.09 -15.11 3.80
N ASP A 99 20.38 -13.81 3.76
CA ASP A 99 21.55 -13.20 4.41
C ASP A 99 21.35 -12.98 5.93
N VAL A 100 20.16 -13.30 6.47
CA VAL A 100 19.93 -13.23 7.91
C VAL A 100 20.80 -14.24 8.65
N THR A 101 21.62 -13.74 9.56
CA THR A 101 22.45 -14.53 10.46
C THR A 101 21.82 -14.61 11.85
N ASN A 102 22.42 -15.37 12.77
CA ASN A 102 21.98 -15.41 14.17
C ASN A 102 21.92 -14.00 14.80
N GLN A 103 22.82 -13.09 14.40
CA GLN A 103 22.90 -11.73 14.93
C GLN A 103 21.78 -10.81 14.41
N THR A 104 21.17 -11.14 13.27
CA THR A 104 20.09 -10.36 12.63
C THR A 104 18.76 -11.10 12.58
N SER A 105 18.64 -12.18 13.36
CA SER A 105 17.47 -13.06 13.38
C SER A 105 16.16 -12.35 13.72
N ASN A 106 16.22 -11.26 14.48
CA ASN A 106 15.07 -10.41 14.81
C ASN A 106 14.56 -9.58 13.62
N LEU A 107 15.35 -9.40 12.56
CA LEU A 107 14.95 -8.65 11.37
C LEU A 107 14.11 -9.51 10.41
N LYS A 108 14.35 -10.82 10.39
CA LYS A 108 13.72 -11.76 9.46
C LYS A 108 12.19 -11.67 9.40
N PRO A 109 11.45 -11.66 10.53
CA PRO A 109 9.99 -11.57 10.48
C PRO A 109 9.48 -10.30 9.78
N HIS A 110 10.23 -9.20 9.88
CA HIS A 110 9.88 -7.94 9.24
C HIS A 110 10.15 -7.97 7.73
N VAL A 111 11.27 -8.57 7.30
CA VAL A 111 11.57 -8.78 5.88
C VAL A 111 10.53 -9.71 5.23
N GLU A 112 10.19 -10.80 5.90
CA GLU A 112 9.16 -11.75 5.43
C GLU A 112 7.77 -11.09 5.35
N SER A 113 7.41 -10.24 6.33
CA SER A 113 6.17 -9.45 6.30
C SER A 113 6.13 -8.49 5.12
N ILE A 114 7.23 -7.77 4.86
CA ILE A 114 7.37 -6.88 3.69
C ILE A 114 7.21 -7.67 2.39
N GLN A 115 7.85 -8.83 2.28
CA GLN A 115 7.71 -9.71 1.12
C GLN A 115 6.27 -10.18 0.92
N HIS A 116 5.58 -10.55 1.99
CA HIS A 116 4.16 -10.92 1.91
C HIS A 116 3.31 -9.77 1.39
N ILE A 117 3.53 -8.56 1.90
CA ILE A 117 2.82 -7.35 1.45
C ILE A 117 3.10 -7.07 -0.03
N PHE A 118 4.35 -7.18 -0.48
CA PHE A 118 4.72 -6.97 -1.88
C PHE A 118 4.07 -8.00 -2.80
N HIS A 119 3.99 -9.27 -2.38
CA HIS A 119 3.28 -10.31 -3.14
C HIS A 119 1.80 -9.97 -3.31
N GLN A 120 1.14 -9.53 -2.24
CA GLN A 120 -0.26 -9.15 -2.28
C GLN A 120 -0.47 -7.90 -3.14
N LEU A 121 0.37 -6.87 -2.98
CA LEU A 121 0.33 -5.67 -3.81
C LEU A 121 0.48 -5.98 -5.28
N LYS A 122 1.44 -6.83 -5.66
CA LYS A 122 1.62 -7.22 -7.05
C LYS A 122 0.41 -7.97 -7.59
N ALA A 123 -0.14 -8.90 -6.83
CA ALA A 123 -1.33 -9.64 -7.23
C ALA A 123 -2.53 -8.71 -7.43
N ASP A 124 -2.78 -7.82 -6.48
CA ASP A 124 -3.89 -6.88 -6.50
C ASP A 124 -3.74 -5.88 -7.68
N VAL A 125 -2.57 -5.26 -7.87
CA VAL A 125 -2.27 -4.30 -8.97
C VAL A 125 -2.18 -4.95 -10.36
N THR A 126 -2.02 -6.28 -10.43
CA THR A 126 -2.09 -6.99 -11.72
C THR A 126 -3.55 -7.32 -12.07
N LYS A 127 -4.36 -7.59 -11.06
CA LYS A 127 -5.78 -7.92 -11.21
C LYS A 127 -6.64 -6.66 -11.43
N CYS A 128 -6.20 -5.54 -10.89
CA CYS A 128 -6.84 -4.25 -10.82
C CYS A 128 -5.86 -3.19 -11.33
#